data_AF-A0A069DTH4-F1
#
_entry.id   AF-A0A069DTH4-F1
#
_cell.length_a   1.000
_cell.length_b   1.000
_cell.length_c   1.000
_cell.angle_alpha   90.00
_cell.angle_beta   90.00
_cell.angle_gamma   90.00
#
_symmetry.space_group_name_H-M   'P 1'
#
loop_
_entity.id
_entity.type
_entity.pdbx_description
1 polymer ?
#
loop_
_entity_poly.entity_id
_entity_poly.type
_entity_poly.pdbx_seq_one_letter_code
_entity_poly.pdbx_strand_id
1 'polypeptide(L)'
;NSRLKFRPGTDKTETEKKGMKPPPERTTINEVLLFILQHVCRKLVFINTFYRVIYYMSMIFLVSVVVDFIPAPKISAARKENFFNQYFVKVGWGWTLLILLPFVSITSFVYCCGKRGKIMQHVVRLVIATGFWLFWTNIFNYVETIYGRCTVRDEKLQIKSACLGRGFFWQSVDISGHCFLLIYSTLVMIEEARVINCWEGITDYIRDEEYARSSDENIGYRVNPLKTLDDIEFNILKNAFPQMTPYVRSLFIFLTLLIIIWEFMLLGTVFYYHSMLEKFLAGLTAVSTWYFTYYIWFPYTNLPCLPGDGCFRYIDVKPKEPVMKKRQTLTKPQVGPTFMGMPLRRPQEERVQPETNHI
;
A
#
# COMPACT_ATOMS: atom_id res chain seq x y z
N ASN A 1 49.27 54.79 6.21
CA ASN A 1 49.26 53.33 6.47
C ASN A 1 48.20 52.95 7.49
N SER A 2 46.98 52.67 7.04
CA SER A 2 45.88 52.14 7.87
C SER A 2 45.57 50.72 7.40
N ARG A 3 45.95 49.71 8.21
CA ARG A 3 45.61 48.30 7.99
C ARG A 3 44.29 48.02 8.72
N LEU A 4 43.19 47.90 7.99
CA LEU A 4 41.93 47.39 8.53
C LEU A 4 42.01 45.86 8.61
N LYS A 5 41.98 45.31 9.83
CA LYS A 5 41.86 43.88 10.11
C LYS A 5 40.41 43.46 9.85
N PHE A 6 40.18 42.64 8.83
CA PHE A 6 38.90 41.97 8.62
C PHE A 6 38.84 40.73 9.52
N ARG A 7 37.86 40.67 10.42
CA ARG A 7 37.52 39.48 11.22
C ARG A 7 36.18 38.97 10.68
N PRO A 8 36.07 37.77 10.10
CA PRO A 8 34.77 37.27 9.69
C PRO A 8 33.98 36.90 10.95
N GLY A 9 32.94 37.69 11.22
CA GLY A 9 31.91 37.34 12.20
C GLY A 9 31.12 36.14 11.71
N THR A 10 31.02 35.14 12.56
CA THR A 10 30.02 34.08 12.51
C THR A 10 28.63 34.70 12.67
N ASP A 11 27.99 35.03 11.55
CA ASP A 11 26.54 35.16 11.47
C ASP A 11 26.12 34.68 10.09
N LYS A 12 25.65 33.43 10.03
CA LYS A 12 24.86 32.94 8.90
C LYS A 12 23.48 33.56 9.01
N THR A 13 23.38 34.83 8.64
CA THR A 13 22.09 35.48 8.45
C THR A 13 21.39 34.78 7.31
N GLU A 14 20.25 34.18 7.63
CA GLU A 14 19.27 33.66 6.70
C GLU A 14 18.96 34.75 5.67
N THR A 15 19.57 34.62 4.49
CA THR A 15 19.15 35.40 3.33
C THR A 15 17.88 34.74 2.82
N GLU A 16 16.76 35.40 3.05
CA GLU A 16 15.44 35.06 2.52
C GLU A 16 15.55 34.58 1.08
N LYS A 17 15.37 33.27 0.86
CA LYS A 17 15.18 32.70 -0.47
C LYS A 17 13.75 32.92 -0.91
N LYS A 18 13.38 34.18 -1.19
CA LYS A 18 12.09 34.48 -1.82
C LYS A 18 12.15 33.98 -3.27
N GLY A 19 11.50 32.83 -3.54
CA GLY A 19 11.19 32.41 -4.91
C GLY A 19 11.61 31.00 -5.36
N MET A 20 12.41 30.23 -4.59
CA MET A 20 12.75 28.84 -4.97
C MET A 20 12.05 27.83 -4.07
N LYS A 21 11.44 26.80 -4.68
CA LYS A 21 10.87 25.67 -3.95
C LYS A 21 11.92 25.02 -3.04
N PRO A 22 11.59 24.68 -1.78
CA PRO A 22 12.55 24.06 -0.88
C PRO A 22 13.03 22.71 -1.45
N PRO A 23 14.35 22.46 -1.46
CA PRO A 23 14.88 21.16 -1.86
C PRO A 23 14.45 20.08 -0.85
N PRO A 24 14.33 18.82 -1.29
CA PRO A 24 14.07 17.72 -0.35
C PRO A 24 15.19 17.61 0.69
N GLU A 25 14.85 17.16 1.89
CA GLU A 25 15.81 16.94 2.97
C GLU A 25 16.85 15.88 2.59
N ARG A 26 18.03 15.92 3.24
CA ARG A 26 19.12 14.97 2.99
C ARG A 26 18.75 13.61 3.58
N THR A 27 18.78 12.56 2.76
CA THR A 27 18.48 11.19 3.19
C THR A 27 19.66 10.52 3.91
N THR A 28 19.40 9.80 4.99
CA THR A 28 20.40 9.01 5.72
C THR A 28 20.62 7.62 5.09
N ILE A 29 21.74 6.94 5.39
CA ILE A 29 22.04 5.60 4.83
C ILE A 29 20.95 4.57 5.22
N ASN A 30 20.46 4.64 6.46
CA ASN A 30 19.41 3.75 6.96
C ASN A 30 18.09 3.96 6.20
N GLU A 31 17.77 5.22 5.86
CA GLU A 31 16.60 5.53 5.03
C GLU A 31 16.75 4.96 3.62
N VAL A 32 17.94 5.05 3.02
CA VAL A 32 18.20 4.47 1.69
C VAL A 32 17.97 2.96 1.70
N LEU A 33 18.48 2.24 2.71
CA LEU A 33 18.24 0.81 2.86
C LEU A 33 16.75 0.48 3.03
N LEU A 34 16.03 1.29 3.82
CA LEU A 34 14.59 1.13 4.01
C LEU A 34 13.82 1.37 2.70
N PHE A 35 14.22 2.34 1.89
CA PHE A 35 13.62 2.58 0.57
C PHE A 35 13.85 1.42 -0.40
N ILE A 36 15.06 0.84 -0.41
CA ILE A 36 15.37 -0.35 -1.21
C ILE A 36 14.50 -1.53 -0.76
N LEU A 37 14.43 -1.78 0.55
CA LEU A 37 13.57 -2.83 1.10
C LEU A 37 12.09 -2.60 0.73
N GLN A 38 11.59 -1.38 0.88
CA GLN A 38 10.22 -1.02 0.54
C GLN A 38 9.96 -1.16 -0.97
N HIS A 39 10.94 -0.88 -1.83
CA HIS A 39 10.83 -1.10 -3.27
C HIS A 39 10.69 -2.60 -3.59
N VAL A 40 11.48 -3.47 -2.95
CA VAL A 40 11.37 -4.92 -3.08
C VAL A 40 10.01 -5.41 -2.59
N CYS A 41 9.59 -4.98 -1.39
CA CYS A 41 8.27 -5.29 -0.83
C CYS A 41 7.12 -4.88 -1.77
N ARG A 42 7.17 -3.67 -2.34
CA ARG A 42 6.18 -3.21 -3.34
C ARG A 42 6.15 -4.12 -4.56
N LYS A 43 7.31 -4.49 -5.09
CA LYS A 43 7.40 -5.38 -6.27
C LYS A 43 6.84 -6.78 -6.00
N LEU A 44 6.98 -7.30 -4.79
CA LEU A 44 6.43 -8.61 -4.38
C LEU A 44 4.92 -8.57 -4.16
N VAL A 45 4.40 -7.50 -3.53
CA VAL A 45 2.97 -7.38 -3.22
C VAL A 45 2.15 -7.04 -4.46
N PHE A 46 2.62 -6.10 -5.29
CA PHE A 46 1.85 -5.53 -6.41
C PHE A 46 2.10 -6.20 -7.76
N ILE A 47 2.39 -7.50 -7.76
CA ILE A 47 2.17 -8.31 -8.96
C ILE A 47 0.68 -8.22 -9.29
N ASN A 48 0.31 -8.04 -10.57
CA ASN A 48 -1.09 -7.89 -10.96
C ASN A 48 -1.95 -8.97 -10.30
N THR A 49 -2.95 -8.55 -9.53
CA THR A 49 -3.74 -9.46 -8.70
C THR A 49 -4.40 -10.56 -9.52
N PHE A 50 -4.76 -10.28 -10.77
CA PHE A 50 -5.29 -11.27 -11.72
C PHE A 50 -4.31 -12.40 -12.02
N TYR A 51 -3.04 -12.09 -12.32
CA TYR A 51 -2.01 -13.13 -12.53
C TYR A 51 -1.74 -13.92 -11.25
N ARG A 52 -1.83 -13.27 -10.09
CA ARG A 52 -1.66 -13.95 -8.80
C ARG A 52 -2.80 -14.92 -8.50
N VAL A 53 -4.04 -14.54 -8.79
CA VAL A 53 -5.21 -15.41 -8.68
C VAL A 53 -5.10 -16.62 -9.62
N ILE A 54 -4.71 -16.40 -10.89
CA ILE A 54 -4.48 -17.50 -11.82
C ILE A 54 -3.38 -18.42 -11.30
N TYR A 55 -2.27 -17.86 -10.79
CA TYR A 55 -1.19 -18.62 -10.20
C TYR A 55 -1.68 -19.48 -9.01
N TYR A 56 -2.44 -18.91 -8.08
CA TYR A 56 -2.99 -19.68 -6.95
C TYR A 56 -3.93 -20.80 -7.40
N MET A 57 -4.88 -20.50 -8.29
CA MET A 57 -5.83 -21.51 -8.79
C MET A 57 -5.13 -22.62 -9.57
N SER A 58 -4.15 -22.25 -10.42
CA SER A 58 -3.33 -23.21 -11.17
C SER A 58 -2.45 -24.03 -10.25
N MET A 59 -1.83 -23.42 -9.22
CA MET A 59 -0.98 -24.11 -8.26
C MET A 59 -1.80 -25.12 -7.45
N ILE A 60 -2.96 -24.72 -6.94
CA ILE A 60 -3.88 -25.62 -6.23
C ILE A 60 -4.29 -26.79 -7.12
N PHE A 61 -4.67 -26.52 -8.37
CA PHE A 61 -5.09 -27.57 -9.30
C PHE A 61 -3.95 -28.53 -9.65
N LEU A 62 -2.84 -28.02 -10.20
CA LEU A 62 -1.73 -28.84 -10.69
C LEU A 62 -1.03 -29.61 -9.58
N VAL A 63 -0.70 -28.95 -8.46
CA VAL A 63 0.00 -29.60 -7.36
C VAL A 63 -0.90 -30.63 -6.69
N SER A 64 -2.21 -30.36 -6.54
CA SER A 64 -3.11 -31.36 -5.97
C SER A 64 -3.25 -32.59 -6.86
N VAL A 65 -3.33 -32.42 -8.18
CA VAL A 65 -3.35 -33.55 -9.12
C VAL A 65 -2.07 -34.39 -8.98
N VAL A 66 -0.91 -33.75 -8.94
CA VAL A 66 0.38 -34.46 -8.79
C VAL A 66 0.44 -35.21 -7.45
N VAL A 67 0.00 -34.60 -6.36
CA VAL A 67 0.01 -35.20 -5.01
C VAL A 67 -0.98 -36.38 -4.89
N ASP A 68 -2.11 -36.32 -5.60
CA ASP A 68 -3.07 -37.42 -5.64
C ASP A 68 -2.49 -38.66 -6.38
N PHE A 69 -1.63 -38.45 -7.40
CA PHE A 69 -0.94 -39.53 -8.11
C PHE A 69 0.36 -40.00 -7.44
N ILE A 70 1.08 -39.09 -6.77
CA ILE A 70 2.35 -39.36 -6.11
C ILE A 70 2.24 -38.82 -4.67
N PRO A 71 1.90 -39.68 -3.69
CA PRO A 71 1.77 -39.24 -2.31
C PRO A 71 3.09 -38.62 -1.84
N ALA A 72 3.04 -37.36 -1.42
CA ALA A 72 4.22 -36.58 -1.05
C ALA A 72 4.99 -37.27 0.09
N PRO A 73 6.35 -37.26 0.05
CA PRO A 73 7.16 -37.81 1.12
C PRO A 73 6.85 -37.10 2.44
N LYS A 74 6.74 -37.85 3.53
CA LYS A 74 6.42 -37.31 4.87
C LYS A 74 7.61 -36.51 5.41
N ILE A 75 7.69 -35.22 5.09
CA ILE A 75 8.71 -34.31 5.62
C ILE A 75 8.32 -33.92 7.07
N SER A 76 9.28 -33.96 8.01
CA SER A 76 9.05 -33.66 9.43
C SER A 76 8.45 -32.26 9.69
N ALA A 77 8.74 -31.28 8.83
CA ALA A 77 8.17 -29.92 8.88
C ALA A 77 6.68 -29.86 8.47
N ALA A 78 6.14 -30.92 7.88
CA ALA A 78 4.74 -31.04 7.47
C ALA A 78 3.90 -31.90 8.43
N ARG A 79 4.48 -32.34 9.56
CA ARG A 79 3.73 -33.07 10.59
C ARG A 79 2.57 -32.20 11.08
N LYS A 80 1.38 -32.78 11.23
CA LYS A 80 0.13 -32.13 11.69
C LYS A 80 0.27 -31.28 12.95
N GLU A 81 1.31 -31.54 13.74
CA GLU A 81 1.64 -30.90 15.02
C GLU A 81 2.69 -29.78 14.92
N ASN A 82 3.10 -29.38 13.71
CA ASN A 82 4.05 -28.27 13.60
C ASN A 82 3.39 -26.98 14.13
N PHE A 83 4.12 -26.22 14.95
CA PHE A 83 3.60 -25.02 15.63
C PHE A 83 2.88 -24.05 14.68
N PHE A 84 3.45 -23.88 13.48
CA PHE A 84 2.85 -23.10 12.39
C PHE A 84 1.48 -23.63 11.99
N ASN A 85 1.28 -24.94 11.86
CA ASN A 85 -0.01 -25.47 11.44
C ASN A 85 -1.08 -25.37 12.54
N GLN A 86 -0.69 -25.52 13.81
CA GLN A 86 -1.66 -25.66 14.91
C GLN A 86 -2.12 -24.32 15.51
N TYR A 87 -1.21 -23.35 15.67
CA TYR A 87 -1.53 -22.03 16.25
C TYR A 87 -1.76 -20.95 15.19
N PHE A 88 -0.94 -20.97 14.15
CA PHE A 88 -0.89 -19.87 13.20
C PHE A 88 -2.05 -19.94 12.19
N VAL A 89 -2.50 -21.14 11.82
CA VAL A 89 -3.68 -21.29 10.94
C VAL A 89 -4.99 -21.13 11.71
N LYS A 90 -5.08 -21.63 12.96
CA LYS A 90 -6.31 -21.52 13.77
C LYS A 90 -6.64 -20.06 14.13
N VAL A 91 -5.63 -19.22 14.33
CA VAL A 91 -5.78 -17.78 14.61
C VAL A 91 -5.36 -16.94 13.39
N GLY A 92 -5.32 -17.53 12.19
CA GLY A 92 -4.79 -16.88 10.99
C GLY A 92 -5.45 -15.52 10.70
N TRP A 93 -6.78 -15.45 10.79
CA TRP A 93 -7.51 -14.19 10.60
C TRP A 93 -7.23 -13.16 11.71
N GLY A 94 -6.89 -13.61 12.92
CA GLY A 94 -6.50 -12.72 14.01
C GLY A 94 -5.17 -12.02 13.70
N TRP A 95 -4.18 -12.76 13.17
CA TRP A 95 -2.89 -12.20 12.77
C TRP A 95 -3.02 -11.22 11.59
N THR A 96 -3.90 -11.51 10.63
CA THR A 96 -4.16 -10.60 9.51
C THR A 96 -4.79 -9.30 10.01
N LEU A 97 -5.81 -9.38 10.87
CA LEU A 97 -6.42 -8.20 11.47
C LEU A 97 -5.45 -7.40 12.35
N LEU A 98 -4.57 -8.07 13.10
CA LEU A 98 -3.60 -7.43 13.99
C LEU A 98 -2.70 -6.43 13.24
N ILE A 99 -2.28 -6.78 12.02
CA ILE A 99 -1.41 -5.92 11.19
C ILE A 99 -2.24 -5.01 10.28
N LEU A 100 -3.32 -5.53 9.71
CA LEU A 100 -4.13 -4.83 8.72
C LEU A 100 -4.97 -3.69 9.33
N LEU A 101 -5.52 -3.88 10.53
CA LEU A 101 -6.32 -2.87 11.22
C LEU A 101 -5.53 -1.59 11.53
N PRO A 102 -4.35 -1.63 12.18
CA PRO A 102 -3.56 -0.43 12.38
C PRO A 102 -3.07 0.17 11.05
N PHE A 103 -2.73 -0.66 10.05
CA PHE A 103 -2.34 -0.16 8.73
C PHE A 103 -3.46 0.64 8.06
N VAL A 104 -4.68 0.10 7.99
CA VAL A 104 -5.84 0.79 7.40
C VAL A 104 -6.24 2.01 8.24
N SER A 105 -6.16 1.93 9.56
CA SER A 105 -6.53 3.05 10.45
C SER A 105 -5.58 4.24 10.30
N ILE A 106 -4.27 4.00 10.28
CA ILE A 106 -3.26 5.07 10.14
C ILE A 106 -3.30 5.65 8.72
N THR A 107 -3.37 4.80 7.69
CA THR A 107 -3.44 5.28 6.31
C THR A 107 -4.71 6.09 6.07
N SER A 108 -5.87 5.62 6.51
CA SER A 108 -7.13 6.36 6.41
C SER A 108 -7.16 7.64 7.22
N PHE A 109 -6.53 7.69 8.39
CA PHE A 109 -6.39 8.93 9.14
C PHE A 109 -5.69 10.03 8.32
N VAL A 110 -4.62 9.66 7.59
CA VAL A 110 -3.85 10.56 6.74
C VAL A 110 -4.67 11.05 5.54
N TYR A 111 -5.17 10.15 4.68
CA TYR A 111 -5.85 10.58 3.45
C TYR A 111 -7.28 11.10 3.69
N CYS A 112 -7.90 10.82 4.84
CA CYS A 112 -9.17 11.43 5.27
C CYS A 112 -9.00 12.67 6.15
N CYS A 113 -7.77 13.19 6.34
CA CYS A 113 -7.49 14.42 7.10
C CYS A 113 -8.13 14.44 8.50
N GLY A 114 -8.21 13.28 9.17
CA GLY A 114 -8.80 13.14 10.51
C GLY A 114 -10.34 13.08 10.58
N LYS A 115 -11.07 13.07 9.45
CA LYS A 115 -12.54 12.94 9.44
C LYS A 115 -12.99 11.55 9.90
N ARG A 116 -13.49 11.45 11.14
CA ARG A 116 -13.92 10.19 11.77
C ARG A 116 -14.94 9.41 10.94
N GLY A 117 -15.90 10.07 10.31
CA GLY A 117 -16.92 9.42 9.48
C GLY A 117 -16.33 8.67 8.29
N LYS A 118 -15.36 9.27 7.60
CA LYS A 118 -14.65 8.65 6.47
C LYS A 118 -13.73 7.52 6.94
N ILE A 119 -12.96 7.74 8.00
CA ILE A 119 -12.11 6.71 8.62
C ILE A 119 -12.92 5.46 8.97
N MET A 120 -14.10 5.65 9.58
CA MET A 120 -14.98 4.55 9.96
C MET A 120 -15.48 3.75 8.75
N GLN A 121 -15.66 4.37 7.58
CA GLN A 121 -16.01 3.65 6.35
C GLN A 121 -14.92 2.66 5.91
N HIS A 122 -13.63 2.99 6.10
CA HIS A 122 -12.54 2.06 5.82
C HIS A 122 -12.43 0.95 6.86
N VAL A 123 -12.71 1.23 8.14
CA VAL A 123 -12.75 0.20 9.20
C VAL A 123 -13.91 -0.76 8.98
N VAL A 124 -15.10 -0.27 8.59
CA VAL A 124 -16.27 -1.10 8.27
C VAL A 124 -15.97 -2.09 7.14
N ARG A 125 -15.11 -1.74 6.18
CA ARG A 125 -14.67 -2.68 5.13
C ARG A 125 -13.97 -3.91 5.72
N LEU A 126 -13.12 -3.73 6.74
CA LEU A 126 -12.49 -4.85 7.45
C LEU A 126 -13.48 -5.67 8.28
N VAL A 127 -14.50 -5.01 8.85
CA VAL A 127 -15.60 -5.69 9.54
C VAL A 127 -16.39 -6.56 8.56
N ILE A 128 -16.72 -6.05 7.37
CA ILE A 128 -17.37 -6.81 6.30
C ILE A 128 -16.50 -7.99 5.88
N ALA A 129 -15.19 -7.77 5.70
CA ALA A 129 -14.27 -8.85 5.33
C ALA A 129 -14.25 -9.97 6.40
N THR A 130 -14.29 -9.59 7.68
CA THR A 130 -14.39 -10.53 8.82
C THR A 130 -15.73 -11.26 8.84
N GLY A 131 -16.82 -10.56 8.51
CA GLY A 131 -18.16 -11.15 8.39
C GLY A 131 -18.20 -12.24 7.31
N PHE A 132 -17.61 -12.01 6.14
CA PHE A 132 -17.51 -13.03 5.10
C PHE A 132 -16.66 -14.23 5.50
N TRP A 133 -15.56 -14.01 6.21
CA TRP A 133 -14.77 -15.11 6.73
C TRP A 133 -15.57 -15.98 7.71
N LEU A 134 -16.28 -15.36 8.66
CA LEU A 134 -17.16 -16.08 9.60
C LEU A 134 -18.30 -16.80 8.87
N PHE A 135 -18.92 -16.14 7.89
CA PHE A 135 -19.99 -16.72 7.09
C PHE A 135 -19.52 -18.00 6.37
N TRP A 136 -18.44 -17.92 5.60
CA TRP A 136 -17.95 -19.08 4.84
C TRP A 136 -17.41 -20.19 5.72
N THR A 137 -16.70 -19.88 6.80
CA THR A 137 -16.21 -20.92 7.73
C THR A 137 -17.36 -21.65 8.42
N ASN A 138 -18.43 -20.96 8.79
CA ASN A 138 -19.65 -21.59 9.31
C ASN A 138 -20.35 -22.45 8.24
N ILE A 139 -20.43 -21.98 7.00
CA ILE A 139 -20.97 -22.77 5.88
C ILE A 139 -20.15 -24.03 5.66
N PHE A 140 -18.81 -23.98 5.70
CA PHE A 140 -17.98 -25.17 5.52
C PHE A 140 -18.20 -26.19 6.63
N ASN A 141 -18.28 -25.75 7.89
CA ASN A 141 -18.63 -26.63 9.01
C ASN A 141 -20.03 -27.24 8.85
N TYR A 142 -21.00 -26.44 8.38
CA TYR A 142 -22.36 -26.91 8.12
C TYR A 142 -22.40 -27.99 7.01
N VAL A 143 -21.70 -27.75 5.90
CA VAL A 143 -21.55 -28.72 4.80
C VAL A 143 -20.91 -30.02 5.31
N GLU A 144 -19.85 -29.91 6.11
CA GLU A 144 -19.20 -31.08 6.71
C GLU A 144 -20.17 -31.91 7.56
N THR A 145 -21.04 -31.26 8.33
CA THR A 145 -22.02 -31.98 9.18
C THR A 145 -23.14 -32.63 8.39
N ILE A 146 -23.58 -32.06 7.26
CA ILE A 146 -24.66 -32.64 6.43
C ILE A 146 -24.14 -33.84 5.63
N TYR A 147 -22.97 -33.69 5.00
CA TYR A 147 -22.42 -34.70 4.11
C TYR A 147 -21.52 -35.70 4.83
N GLY A 148 -21.28 -35.50 6.13
CA GLY A 148 -20.52 -36.42 6.96
C GLY A 148 -21.32 -37.64 7.39
N ARG A 149 -20.69 -38.80 7.31
CA ARG A 149 -21.23 -40.07 7.82
C ARG A 149 -20.20 -40.78 8.67
N CYS A 150 -20.66 -41.37 9.77
CA CYS A 150 -19.84 -42.28 10.55
C CYS A 150 -19.73 -43.63 9.81
N THR A 151 -18.59 -44.33 9.93
CA THR A 151 -18.41 -45.68 9.35
C THR A 151 -19.49 -46.67 9.82
N VAL A 152 -20.04 -46.46 11.03
CA VAL A 152 -21.09 -47.28 11.62
C VAL A 152 -22.47 -46.68 11.33
N ARG A 153 -23.40 -47.53 10.88
CA ARG A 153 -24.82 -47.18 10.59
C ARG A 153 -25.69 -47.18 11.86
N ASP A 154 -25.22 -46.56 12.94
CA ASP A 154 -26.02 -46.35 14.14
C ASP A 154 -26.51 -44.90 14.15
N GLU A 155 -27.81 -44.69 14.31
CA GLU A 155 -28.46 -43.37 14.29
C GLU A 155 -27.91 -42.47 15.41
N LYS A 156 -27.55 -43.03 16.57
CA LYS A 156 -27.01 -42.27 17.71
C LYS A 156 -25.56 -41.83 17.52
N LEU A 157 -24.88 -42.38 16.52
CA LEU A 157 -23.47 -42.11 16.18
C LEU A 157 -23.31 -41.25 14.93
N GLN A 158 -24.40 -40.76 14.32
CA GLN A 158 -24.36 -39.83 13.18
C GLN A 158 -23.96 -38.39 13.58
N ILE A 159 -23.50 -38.17 14.81
CA ILE A 159 -22.98 -36.88 15.27
C ILE A 159 -21.44 -36.98 15.30
N LYS A 160 -20.74 -36.06 14.65
CA LYS A 160 -19.26 -36.04 14.53
C LYS A 160 -18.55 -36.25 15.86
N SER A 161 -18.95 -35.52 16.91
CA SER A 161 -18.37 -35.65 18.26
C SER A 161 -18.62 -37.02 18.90
N ALA A 162 -19.79 -37.62 18.68
CA ALA A 162 -20.13 -38.94 19.20
C ALA A 162 -19.39 -40.06 18.45
N CYS A 163 -19.24 -39.94 17.12
CA CYS A 163 -18.51 -40.89 16.28
C CYS A 163 -17.01 -40.91 16.64
N LEU A 164 -16.38 -39.73 16.66
CA LEU A 164 -14.96 -39.58 17.00
C LEU A 164 -14.68 -39.91 18.48
N GLY A 165 -15.60 -39.58 19.38
CA GLY A 165 -15.48 -39.90 20.81
C GLY A 165 -15.47 -41.41 21.12
N ARG A 166 -16.01 -42.24 20.21
CA ARG A 166 -15.92 -43.71 20.30
C ARG A 166 -14.80 -44.32 19.45
N GLY A 167 -13.94 -43.49 18.86
CA GLY A 167 -12.80 -43.94 18.04
C GLY A 167 -13.16 -44.40 16.64
N PHE A 168 -14.39 -44.13 16.17
CA PHE A 168 -14.80 -44.45 14.79
C PHE A 168 -14.34 -43.36 13.82
N PHE A 169 -14.16 -43.76 12.55
CA PHE A 169 -13.75 -42.85 11.49
C PHE A 169 -14.96 -42.09 10.92
N TRP A 170 -14.79 -40.79 10.70
CA TRP A 170 -15.80 -39.91 10.12
C TRP A 170 -15.43 -39.62 8.67
N GLN A 171 -16.25 -40.06 7.72
CA GLN A 171 -16.09 -39.76 6.30
C GLN A 171 -16.99 -38.57 5.96
N SER A 172 -16.38 -37.41 5.71
CA SER A 172 -17.07 -36.20 5.27
C SER A 172 -16.37 -35.60 4.05
N VAL A 173 -17.12 -34.80 3.30
CA VAL A 173 -16.54 -33.82 2.37
C VAL A 173 -16.15 -32.62 3.23
N ASP A 174 -14.86 -32.37 3.37
CA ASP A 174 -14.31 -31.29 4.21
C ASP A 174 -13.68 -30.22 3.32
N ILE A 175 -14.46 -29.18 2.98
CA ILE A 175 -13.95 -28.04 2.22
C ILE A 175 -12.85 -27.37 3.05
N SER A 176 -11.66 -27.22 2.46
CA SER A 176 -10.49 -26.74 3.21
C SER A 176 -10.64 -25.29 3.65
N GLY A 177 -11.15 -25.06 4.86
CA GLY A 177 -11.29 -23.74 5.46
C GLY A 177 -9.94 -23.01 5.62
N HIS A 178 -8.85 -23.77 5.78
CA HIS A 178 -7.49 -23.23 5.83
C HIS A 178 -7.03 -22.71 4.47
N CYS A 179 -7.28 -23.45 3.39
CA CYS A 179 -6.98 -23.00 2.04
C CYS A 179 -7.77 -21.72 1.69
N PHE A 180 -9.08 -21.71 2.01
CA PHE A 180 -9.93 -20.52 1.87
C PHE A 180 -9.36 -19.32 2.64
N LEU A 181 -9.05 -19.51 3.93
CA LEU A 181 -8.54 -18.44 4.79
C LEU A 181 -7.25 -17.84 4.24
N LEU A 182 -6.29 -18.67 3.82
CA LEU A 182 -4.98 -18.22 3.32
C LEU A 182 -5.10 -17.42 2.02
N ILE A 183 -5.90 -17.89 1.06
CA ILE A 183 -6.10 -17.18 -0.21
C ILE A 183 -6.89 -15.89 0.02
N TYR A 184 -8.00 -15.98 0.74
CA TYR A 184 -8.89 -14.85 0.99
C TYR A 184 -8.16 -13.72 1.72
N SER A 185 -7.44 -14.04 2.81
CA SER A 185 -6.68 -13.03 3.54
C SER A 185 -5.54 -12.43 2.73
N THR A 186 -4.84 -13.21 1.91
CA THR A 186 -3.80 -12.66 1.02
C THR A 186 -4.36 -11.66 0.03
N LEU A 187 -5.50 -11.99 -0.60
CA LEU A 187 -6.15 -11.09 -1.55
C LEU A 187 -6.65 -9.81 -0.88
N VAL A 188 -7.27 -9.91 0.30
CA VAL A 188 -7.71 -8.75 1.09
C VAL A 188 -6.51 -7.87 1.47
N MET A 189 -5.41 -8.46 1.97
CA MET A 189 -4.21 -7.70 2.33
C MET A 189 -3.61 -6.95 1.14
N ILE A 190 -3.56 -7.57 -0.04
CA ILE A 190 -3.03 -6.93 -1.26
C ILE A 190 -3.90 -5.75 -1.68
N GLU A 191 -5.23 -5.88 -1.64
CA GLU A 191 -6.14 -4.80 -2.03
C GLU A 191 -6.06 -3.60 -1.06
N GLU A 192 -6.07 -3.86 0.25
CA GLU A 192 -5.91 -2.79 1.24
C GLU A 192 -4.53 -2.13 1.17
N ALA A 193 -3.49 -2.88 0.79
CA ALA A 193 -2.13 -2.35 0.66
C ALA A 193 -1.96 -1.40 -0.54
N ARG A 194 -2.84 -1.42 -1.56
CA ARG A 194 -2.69 -0.60 -2.79
C ARG A 194 -2.51 0.89 -2.53
N VAL A 195 -3.03 1.37 -1.40
CA VAL A 195 -2.89 2.72 -0.84
C VAL A 195 -1.42 3.19 -0.78
N ILE A 196 -0.45 2.28 -0.69
CA ILE A 196 0.98 2.62 -0.57
C ILE A 196 1.66 3.01 -1.90
N ASN A 197 1.09 2.64 -3.06
CA ASN A 197 1.79 2.79 -4.35
C ASN A 197 2.14 4.24 -4.69
N CYS A 198 1.23 5.17 -4.44
CA CYS A 198 1.42 6.60 -4.66
C CYS A 198 1.67 7.38 -3.35
N TRP A 199 1.95 6.70 -2.24
CA TRP A 199 2.07 7.32 -0.92
C TRP A 199 3.21 8.35 -0.85
N GLU A 200 4.34 8.05 -1.46
CA GLU A 200 5.50 8.96 -1.48
C GLU A 200 5.19 10.28 -2.20
N GLY A 201 4.29 10.25 -3.19
CA GLY A 201 3.84 11.44 -3.93
C GLY A 201 3.08 12.45 -3.08
N ILE A 202 2.50 12.04 -1.94
CA ILE A 202 1.81 12.95 -1.00
C ILE A 202 2.78 14.02 -0.48
N THR A 203 4.05 13.66 -0.25
CA THR A 203 5.11 14.60 0.17
C THR A 203 5.28 15.74 -0.84
N ASP A 204 5.29 15.41 -2.13
CA ASP A 204 5.42 16.38 -3.21
C ASP A 204 4.18 17.26 -3.33
N TYR A 205 2.99 16.70 -3.15
CA TYR A 205 1.75 17.47 -3.15
C TYR A 205 1.67 18.47 -2.00
N ILE A 206 2.08 18.07 -0.79
CA ILE A 206 2.12 18.96 0.39
C ILE A 206 3.08 20.12 0.13
N ARG A 207 4.28 19.84 -0.40
CA ARG A 207 5.27 20.87 -0.72
C ARG A 207 4.79 21.83 -1.82
N ASP A 208 4.14 21.30 -2.86
CA ASP A 208 3.61 22.12 -3.95
C ASP A 208 2.44 23.00 -3.48
N GLU A 209 1.58 22.50 -2.59
CA GLU A 209 0.46 23.26 -2.01
C GLU A 209 0.94 24.35 -1.05
N GLU A 210 1.90 24.04 -0.18
CA GLU A 210 2.46 25.02 0.77
C GLU A 210 3.10 26.20 0.03
N TYR A 211 3.82 25.92 -1.07
CA TYR A 211 4.37 26.97 -1.93
C TYR A 211 3.26 27.79 -2.61
N ALA A 212 2.20 27.13 -3.09
CA ALA A 212 1.08 27.81 -3.74
C ALA A 212 0.28 28.70 -2.78
N ARG A 213 0.12 28.31 -1.51
CA ARG A 213 -0.56 29.11 -0.48
C ARG A 213 0.30 30.25 0.09
N SER A 214 1.63 30.13 0.02
CA SER A 214 2.57 31.16 0.52
C SER A 214 3.01 32.16 -0.54
N SER A 215 2.80 31.88 -1.83
CA SER A 215 3.07 32.82 -2.91
C SER A 215 1.78 33.54 -3.32
N ASP A 216 1.76 34.86 -3.19
CA ASP A 216 0.64 35.75 -3.60
C ASP A 216 0.38 35.73 -5.13
N GLU A 217 1.25 35.06 -5.90
CA GLU A 217 1.08 34.88 -7.33
C GLU A 217 0.18 33.66 -7.60
N ASN A 218 -0.99 33.93 -8.18
CA ASN A 218 -1.90 32.95 -8.78
C ASN A 218 -1.19 32.15 -9.89
N ILE A 219 -0.29 31.23 -9.54
CA ILE A 219 0.29 30.26 -10.46
C ILE A 219 -0.76 29.18 -10.70
N GLY A 220 -1.76 29.53 -11.51
CA GLY A 220 -2.89 28.71 -11.91
C GLY A 220 -2.54 27.56 -12.87
N TYR A 221 -1.46 26.80 -12.62
CA TYR A 221 -1.05 25.75 -13.56
C TYR A 221 -0.69 24.38 -12.95
N ARG A 222 -0.90 24.16 -11.66
CA ARG A 222 -0.86 22.80 -11.12
C ARG A 222 -2.22 22.46 -10.53
N VAL A 223 -2.93 21.55 -11.18
CA VAL A 223 -4.09 20.87 -10.60
C VAL A 223 -3.55 20.02 -9.46
N ASN A 224 -3.42 20.62 -8.27
CA ASN A 224 -3.00 19.90 -7.09
C ASN A 224 -4.25 19.27 -6.46
N PRO A 225 -4.29 17.94 -6.21
CA PRO A 225 -5.42 17.29 -5.57
C PRO A 225 -5.75 17.86 -4.18
N LEU A 226 -4.77 18.51 -3.54
CA LEU A 226 -4.90 19.14 -2.23
C LEU A 226 -5.56 20.52 -2.23
N LYS A 227 -5.78 21.15 -3.40
CA LYS A 227 -6.43 22.47 -3.49
C LYS A 227 -7.87 22.46 -2.97
N THR A 228 -8.53 21.30 -2.99
CA THR A 228 -9.90 21.11 -2.49
C THR A 228 -9.99 21.12 -0.97
N LEU A 229 -8.86 20.97 -0.25
CA LEU A 229 -8.85 20.91 1.21
C LEU A 229 -8.86 22.29 1.84
N ASP A 230 -9.66 22.42 2.89
CA ASP A 230 -9.67 23.58 3.78
C ASP A 230 -8.32 23.76 4.51
N ASP A 231 -8.03 24.96 4.99
CA ASP A 231 -6.77 25.28 5.68
C ASP A 231 -6.57 24.44 6.95
N ILE A 232 -7.65 24.13 7.67
CA ILE A 232 -7.62 23.28 8.85
C ILE A 232 -7.24 21.84 8.46
N GLU A 233 -7.88 21.30 7.41
CA GLU A 233 -7.66 19.93 6.94
C GLU A 233 -6.25 19.75 6.38
N PHE A 234 -5.74 20.75 5.67
CA PHE A 234 -4.39 20.78 5.14
C PHE A 234 -3.34 20.80 6.26
N ASN A 235 -3.54 21.62 7.31
CA ASN A 235 -2.62 21.67 8.45
C ASN A 235 -2.58 20.34 9.23
N ILE A 236 -3.73 19.67 9.39
CA ILE A 236 -3.78 18.33 10.00
C ILE A 236 -2.97 17.34 9.16
N LEU A 237 -3.16 17.32 7.83
CA LEU A 237 -2.42 16.45 6.92
C LEU A 237 -0.91 16.73 7.00
N LYS A 238 -0.50 18.01 6.93
CA LYS A 238 0.90 18.44 6.96
C LYS A 238 1.62 17.97 8.23
N ASN A 239 0.97 18.07 9.37
CA ASN A 239 1.55 17.68 10.66
C ASN A 239 1.53 16.14 10.86
N ALA A 240 0.44 15.48 10.45
CA ALA A 240 0.27 14.05 10.66
C ALA A 240 1.10 13.19 9.68
N PHE A 241 1.18 13.57 8.40
CA PHE A 241 1.85 12.78 7.37
C PHE A 241 3.32 12.41 7.69
N PRO A 242 4.22 13.35 8.05
CA PRO A 242 5.62 13.01 8.34
C PRO A 242 5.76 12.14 9.59
N GLN A 243 4.89 12.33 10.59
CA GLN A 243 4.90 11.53 11.82
C GLN A 243 4.39 10.11 11.59
N MET A 244 3.34 9.95 10.77
CA MET A 244 2.68 8.65 10.54
C MET A 244 3.37 7.80 9.47
N THR A 245 4.04 8.42 8.50
CA THR A 245 4.74 7.73 7.40
C THR A 245 5.73 6.64 7.85
N PRO A 246 6.62 6.83 8.84
CA PRO A 246 7.52 5.75 9.28
C PRO A 246 6.75 4.53 9.83
N TYR A 247 5.64 4.75 10.55
CA TYR A 247 4.79 3.66 11.03
C TYR A 247 4.10 2.94 9.88
N VAL A 248 3.58 3.66 8.90
CA VAL A 248 2.98 3.08 7.68
C VAL A 248 4.00 2.23 6.92
N ARG A 249 5.24 2.71 6.77
CA ARG A 249 6.32 1.95 6.12
C ARG A 249 6.66 0.67 6.89
N SER A 250 6.80 0.77 8.20
CA SER A 250 7.07 -0.38 9.08
C SER A 250 5.94 -1.43 9.00
N LEU A 251 4.69 -0.99 9.14
CA LEU A 251 3.51 -1.85 9.01
C LEU A 251 3.40 -2.50 7.63
N PHE A 252 3.74 -1.78 6.56
CA PHE A 252 3.77 -2.35 5.21
C PHE A 252 4.80 -3.48 5.10
N ILE A 253 6.00 -3.32 5.68
CA ILE A 253 7.00 -4.39 5.72
C ILE A 253 6.45 -5.61 6.47
N PHE A 254 5.86 -5.42 7.66
CA PHE A 254 5.24 -6.53 8.39
C PHE A 254 4.10 -7.20 7.61
N LEU A 255 3.28 -6.42 6.91
CA LEU A 255 2.23 -6.94 6.03
C LEU A 255 2.81 -7.78 4.89
N THR A 256 3.93 -7.36 4.30
CA THR A 256 4.61 -8.12 3.24
C THR A 256 5.19 -9.43 3.76
N LEU A 257 5.77 -9.43 4.96
CA LEU A 257 6.23 -10.65 5.62
C LEU A 257 5.07 -11.61 5.90
N LEU A 258 3.93 -11.07 6.35
CA LEU A 258 2.74 -11.88 6.59
C LEU A 258 2.23 -12.53 5.30
N ILE A 259 2.18 -11.80 4.19
CA ILE A 259 1.82 -12.35 2.87
C ILE A 259 2.77 -13.49 2.46
N ILE A 260 4.08 -13.32 2.64
CA ILE A 260 5.07 -14.36 2.29
C ILE A 260 4.84 -15.62 3.13
N ILE A 261 4.57 -15.46 4.43
CA ILE A 261 4.26 -16.61 5.29
C ILE A 261 2.96 -17.27 4.82
N TRP A 262 1.95 -16.51 4.40
CA TRP A 262 0.68 -17.05 3.93
C TRP A 262 0.84 -17.87 2.65
N GLU A 263 1.68 -17.43 1.72
CA GLU A 263 2.00 -18.19 0.52
C GLU A 263 2.77 -19.47 0.82
N PHE A 264 3.72 -19.43 1.75
CA PHE A 264 4.43 -20.63 2.19
C PHE A 264 3.48 -21.65 2.85
N MET A 265 2.56 -21.16 3.68
CA MET A 265 1.55 -22.01 4.30
C MET A 265 0.54 -22.54 3.30
N LEU A 266 0.16 -21.76 2.29
CA LEU A 266 -0.71 -22.21 1.22
C LEU A 266 -0.06 -23.38 0.48
N LEU A 267 1.21 -23.28 0.12
CA LEU A 267 1.97 -24.39 -0.45
C LEU A 267 1.93 -25.62 0.46
N GLY A 268 2.21 -25.45 1.76
CA GLY A 268 2.10 -26.53 2.74
C GLY A 268 0.71 -27.19 2.80
N THR A 269 -0.36 -26.39 2.75
CA THR A 269 -1.74 -26.94 2.75
C THR A 269 -2.04 -27.74 1.49
N VAL A 270 -1.58 -27.28 0.32
CA VAL A 270 -1.81 -27.94 -0.95
C VAL A 270 -1.04 -29.28 -1.03
N PHE A 271 0.16 -29.36 -0.48
CA PHE A 271 0.98 -30.59 -0.50
C PHE A 271 0.48 -31.71 0.41
N TYR A 272 -0.13 -31.41 1.57
CA TYR A 272 -0.27 -32.41 2.65
C TYR A 272 -1.70 -32.65 3.15
N TYR A 273 -2.67 -31.80 2.82
CA TYR A 273 -3.98 -31.80 3.47
C TYR A 273 -5.10 -31.77 2.44
N HIS A 274 -6.22 -32.48 2.64
CA HIS A 274 -7.42 -32.49 1.78
C HIS A 274 -7.26 -33.06 0.36
N SER A 275 -8.40 -33.46 -0.21
CA SER A 275 -8.51 -33.85 -1.62
C SER A 275 -8.41 -32.62 -2.55
N MET A 276 -8.02 -32.83 -3.80
CA MET A 276 -7.96 -31.80 -4.83
C MET A 276 -9.25 -30.98 -4.94
N LEU A 277 -10.42 -31.64 -4.97
CA LEU A 277 -11.71 -30.97 -5.17
C LEU A 277 -12.05 -30.04 -3.99
N GLU A 278 -11.78 -30.49 -2.76
CA GLU A 278 -12.03 -29.73 -1.53
C GLU A 278 -11.19 -28.43 -1.48
N LYS A 279 -9.93 -28.49 -1.90
CA LYS A 279 -9.05 -27.32 -2.00
C LYS A 279 -9.50 -26.37 -3.10
N PHE A 280 -9.88 -26.92 -4.25
CA PHE A 280 -10.28 -26.11 -5.40
C PHE A 280 -11.57 -25.32 -5.10
N LEU A 281 -12.56 -25.95 -4.45
CA LEU A 281 -13.79 -25.26 -4.00
C LEU A 281 -13.47 -24.15 -2.99
N ALA A 282 -12.54 -24.40 -2.05
CA ALA A 282 -12.09 -23.39 -1.10
C ALA A 282 -11.41 -22.20 -1.79
N GLY A 283 -10.57 -22.46 -2.79
CA GLY A 283 -9.94 -21.41 -3.61
C GLY A 283 -10.94 -20.61 -4.43
N LEU A 284 -11.89 -21.29 -5.08
CA LEU A 284 -12.93 -20.65 -5.89
C LEU A 284 -13.83 -19.74 -5.05
N THR A 285 -14.26 -20.21 -3.87
CA THR A 285 -15.08 -19.41 -2.94
C THR A 285 -14.32 -18.18 -2.41
N ALA A 286 -13.03 -18.32 -2.09
CA ALA A 286 -12.18 -17.20 -1.67
C ALA A 286 -12.06 -16.13 -2.76
N VAL A 287 -11.72 -16.53 -3.99
CA VAL A 287 -11.58 -15.62 -5.14
C VAL A 287 -12.91 -14.97 -5.48
N SER A 288 -14.00 -15.73 -5.49
CA SER A 288 -15.35 -15.21 -5.79
C SER A 288 -15.78 -14.17 -4.77
N THR A 289 -15.54 -14.42 -3.48
CA THR A 289 -15.89 -13.48 -2.39
C THR A 289 -15.08 -12.19 -2.49
N TRP A 290 -13.78 -12.30 -2.74
CA TRP A 290 -12.92 -11.15 -2.96
C TRP A 290 -13.34 -10.32 -4.18
N TYR A 291 -13.62 -10.98 -5.31
CA TYR A 291 -14.03 -10.30 -6.53
C TYR A 291 -15.38 -9.59 -6.34
N PHE A 292 -16.35 -10.29 -5.74
CA PHE A 292 -17.65 -9.73 -5.42
C PHE A 292 -17.54 -8.50 -4.52
N THR A 293 -16.74 -8.56 -3.45
CA THR A 293 -16.60 -7.44 -2.51
C THR A 293 -15.88 -6.25 -3.14
N TYR A 294 -14.68 -6.43 -3.67
CA TYR A 294 -13.82 -5.32 -4.10
C TYR A 294 -14.13 -4.77 -5.51
N TYR A 295 -14.66 -5.59 -6.43
CA TYR A 295 -14.87 -5.17 -7.84
C TYR A 295 -16.34 -4.93 -8.19
N ILE A 296 -17.28 -5.52 -7.45
CA ILE A 296 -18.71 -5.38 -7.72
C ILE A 296 -19.37 -4.53 -6.63
N TRP A 297 -19.29 -4.95 -5.37
CA TRP A 297 -20.06 -4.34 -4.28
C TRP A 297 -19.52 -2.95 -3.92
N PHE A 298 -18.27 -2.83 -3.49
CA PHE A 298 -17.73 -1.54 -3.02
C PHE A 298 -17.81 -0.42 -4.08
N PRO A 299 -17.53 -0.68 -5.37
CA PRO A 299 -17.71 0.34 -6.42
C PRO A 299 -19.16 0.70 -6.70
N TYR A 300 -20.11 -0.24 -6.53
CA TYR A 300 -21.52 0.00 -6.85
C TYR A 300 -22.25 0.78 -5.76
N THR A 301 -22.03 0.45 -4.48
CA THR A 301 -22.77 1.09 -3.37
C THR A 301 -22.11 2.38 -2.86
N ASN A 302 -20.87 2.68 -3.26
CA ASN A 302 -20.03 3.76 -2.70
C ASN A 302 -19.89 3.72 -1.15
N LEU A 303 -20.32 2.61 -0.53
CA LEU A 303 -20.39 2.32 0.90
C LEU A 303 -20.13 0.82 1.08
N PRO A 304 -19.01 0.39 1.70
CA PRO A 304 -17.84 1.16 2.12
C PRO A 304 -17.04 1.72 0.93
N CYS A 305 -16.30 2.83 1.14
CA CYS A 305 -15.48 3.45 0.10
C CYS A 305 -14.34 2.53 -0.37
N LEU A 306 -13.77 2.79 -1.55
CA LEU A 306 -12.62 2.03 -2.03
C LEU A 306 -11.36 2.35 -1.19
N PRO A 307 -10.39 1.43 -1.12
CA PRO A 307 -9.10 1.72 -0.49
C PRO A 307 -8.43 2.90 -1.20
N GLY A 308 -8.12 3.96 -0.42
CA GLY A 308 -7.47 5.17 -0.92
C GLY A 308 -8.42 6.31 -1.33
N ASP A 309 -9.74 6.10 -1.27
CA ASP A 309 -10.71 7.19 -1.40
C ASP A 309 -10.70 8.05 -0.13
N GLY A 310 -10.18 9.28 -0.26
CA GLY A 310 -10.02 10.22 0.84
C GLY A 310 -10.63 11.59 0.60
N CYS A 311 -10.18 12.57 1.39
CA CYS A 311 -10.49 13.99 1.16
C CYS A 311 -9.84 14.51 -0.13
N PHE A 312 -8.80 13.83 -0.63
CA PHE A 312 -8.14 14.08 -1.89
C PHE A 312 -7.78 12.77 -2.59
N ARG A 313 -7.74 12.77 -3.92
CA ARG A 313 -7.32 11.61 -4.73
C ARG A 313 -5.84 11.72 -5.07
N TYR A 314 -5.01 10.85 -4.50
CA TYR A 314 -3.56 10.82 -4.78
C TYR A 314 -3.11 9.59 -5.58
N ILE A 315 -3.99 8.61 -5.79
CA ILE A 315 -3.65 7.34 -6.47
C ILE A 315 -3.63 7.49 -8.01
N ASP A 316 -4.47 8.35 -8.58
CA ASP A 316 -4.63 8.48 -10.05
C ASP A 316 -3.60 9.37 -10.73
N VAL A 317 -2.79 10.08 -9.96
CA VAL A 317 -1.83 11.04 -10.51
C VAL A 317 -0.47 10.36 -10.56
N LYS A 318 -0.17 9.72 -11.70
CA LYS A 318 1.21 9.31 -11.99
C LYS A 318 2.13 10.52 -11.74
N PRO A 319 3.25 10.38 -11.01
CA PRO A 319 4.26 11.42 -10.95
C PRO A 319 4.63 11.77 -12.39
N LYS A 320 4.31 12.98 -12.85
CA LYS A 320 4.89 13.46 -14.10
C LYS A 320 6.38 13.51 -13.85
N GLU A 321 7.14 12.73 -14.64
CA GLU A 321 8.57 12.95 -14.77
C GLU A 321 8.80 14.46 -14.88
N PRO A 322 9.80 15.01 -14.17
CA PRO A 322 10.08 16.43 -14.30
C PRO A 322 10.30 16.68 -15.79
N VAL A 323 9.36 17.38 -16.43
CA VAL A 323 9.57 17.93 -17.75
C VAL A 323 10.74 18.87 -17.54
N MET A 324 11.94 18.37 -17.80
CA MET A 324 13.15 19.14 -17.93
C MET A 324 12.80 20.10 -19.05
N LYS A 325 12.35 21.32 -18.70
CA LYS A 325 12.16 22.38 -19.66
C LYS A 325 13.52 22.50 -20.32
N LYS A 326 13.65 21.93 -21.51
CA LYS A 326 14.81 22.11 -22.37
C LYS A 326 14.97 23.62 -22.41
N ARG A 327 16.02 24.11 -21.78
CA ARG A 327 16.30 25.54 -21.67
C ARG A 327 16.29 26.04 -23.11
N GLN A 328 15.19 26.69 -23.51
CA GLN A 328 15.14 27.33 -24.81
C GLN A 328 16.27 28.35 -24.74
N THR A 329 17.31 28.10 -25.53
CA THR A 329 18.34 29.08 -25.81
C THR A 329 17.63 30.23 -26.49
N LEU A 330 17.16 31.19 -25.68
CA LEU A 330 16.80 32.51 -26.15
C LEU A 330 18.03 33.02 -26.90
N THR A 331 17.90 33.20 -28.21
CA THR A 331 18.89 33.80 -29.08
C THR A 331 19.33 35.12 -28.43
N LYS A 332 20.51 35.12 -27.79
CA LYS A 332 21.07 36.35 -27.21
C LYS A 332 21.57 37.25 -28.34
N PRO A 333 21.23 38.54 -28.36
CA PRO A 333 22.00 39.52 -29.10
C PRO A 333 23.44 39.51 -28.57
N GLN A 334 24.43 39.66 -29.46
CA GLN A 334 25.85 39.61 -29.14
C GLN A 334 26.21 40.61 -28.04
N VAL A 335 26.50 40.11 -26.84
CA VAL A 335 27.15 40.88 -25.77
C VAL A 335 28.43 40.12 -25.42
N GLY A 336 29.55 40.84 -25.44
CA GLY A 336 30.91 40.31 -25.28
C GLY A 336 31.16 39.52 -23.99
N PRO A 337 32.38 39.01 -23.78
CA PRO A 337 32.66 38.00 -22.76
C PRO A 337 32.29 38.47 -21.34
N THR A 338 31.54 37.62 -20.65
CA THR A 338 31.14 37.77 -19.23
C THR A 338 31.83 36.71 -18.38
N PHE A 339 32.32 37.05 -17.19
CA PHE A 339 32.81 36.07 -16.19
C PHE A 339 31.82 36.00 -15.03
N MET A 340 31.34 34.79 -14.70
CA MET A 340 30.26 34.53 -13.72
C MET A 340 29.01 35.44 -13.87
N GLY A 341 28.63 35.75 -15.11
CA GLY A 341 27.40 36.51 -15.40
C GLY A 341 27.49 38.03 -15.22
N MET A 342 28.65 38.59 -14.89
CA MET A 342 28.88 40.04 -14.94
C MET A 342 29.68 40.43 -16.20
N PRO A 343 29.31 41.52 -16.91
CA PRO A 343 30.04 42.00 -18.09
C PRO A 343 31.38 42.65 -17.70
N LEU A 344 32.44 42.26 -18.40
CA LEU A 344 33.84 42.64 -18.10
C LEU A 344 34.24 44.07 -18.54
N ARG A 345 33.34 44.84 -19.16
CA ARG A 345 33.55 46.28 -19.43
C ARG A 345 32.32 47.08 -18.99
N ARG A 346 32.55 48.17 -18.27
CA ARG A 346 31.53 49.21 -18.05
C ARG A 346 31.35 50.00 -19.35
N PRO A 347 30.12 50.33 -19.77
CA PRO A 347 29.89 51.28 -20.86
C PRO A 347 30.41 52.66 -20.47
N GLN A 348 31.06 53.34 -21.41
CA GLN A 348 31.53 54.71 -21.29
C GLN A 348 30.32 55.65 -21.50
N GLU A 349 30.06 56.58 -20.56
CA GLU A 349 28.99 57.58 -20.68
C GLU A 349 29.23 58.49 -21.90
N GLU A 350 28.35 58.44 -22.90
CA GLU A 350 28.24 59.49 -23.92
C GLU A 350 27.54 60.71 -23.30
N ARG A 351 28.28 61.82 -23.14
CA ARG A 351 27.71 63.14 -22.89
C ARG A 351 26.95 63.60 -24.13
N VAL A 352 25.67 63.92 -23.97
CA VAL A 352 24.91 64.69 -24.96
C VAL A 352 25.02 66.18 -24.58
N GLN A 353 25.60 67.00 -25.47
CA GLN A 353 25.59 68.47 -25.41
C GLN A 353 24.26 69.01 -25.96
N PRO A 354 23.77 70.17 -25.48
CA PRO A 354 22.51 70.76 -25.95
C PRO A 354 22.69 71.53 -27.27
N GLU A 355 21.64 71.50 -28.09
CA GLU A 355 21.48 72.18 -29.37
C GLU A 355 21.61 73.72 -29.24
N THR A 356 22.35 74.33 -30.16
CA THR A 356 22.31 75.78 -30.41
C THR A 356 21.71 76.05 -31.78
N ASN A 357 20.53 76.68 -31.78
CA ASN A 357 19.91 77.33 -32.93
C ASN A 357 20.82 78.46 -33.45
N HIS A 358 20.99 78.57 -34.77
CA HIS A 358 21.18 79.86 -35.43
C HIS A 358 20.63 79.84 -36.87
N ILE A 359 19.62 80.70 -37.06
CA ILE A 359 19.24 81.56 -38.20
C ILE A 359 19.54 81.05 -39.62
#